data_AF-A0A3P1CPM2-F1
#
_entry.id   AF-A0A3P1CPM2-F1
#
_cell.length_a   1.000
_cell.length_b   1.000
_cell.length_c   1.000
_cell.angle_alpha   90.00
_cell.angle_beta   90.00
_cell.angle_gamma   90.00
#
_symmetry.space_group_name_H-M   'P 1'
#
loop_
_entity.id
_entity.type
_entity.pdbx_description
1 polymer ?
#
loop_
_entity_poly.entity_id
_entity_poly.type
_entity_poly.pdbx_seq_one_letter_code
_entity_poly.pdbx_strand_id
1 'polypeptide(L)'
;MTFEPNRHQLAFVLPESFRKAEVIFQKRFDDKQEVHLVVEPNRCPRQVVSTRHLSSGLWHVILDWWDGKRHYWAEKDILVD
;
A
#
# COMPACT_ATOMS: atom_id res chain seq x y z
N MET A 1 5.99 -6.37 0.89
CA MET A 1 5.93 -4.90 0.97
C MET A 1 7.20 -4.37 1.64
N THR A 2 7.84 -3.36 1.04
CA THR A 2 9.07 -2.73 1.51
C THR A 2 8.83 -1.23 1.65
N PHE A 3 9.04 -0.69 2.85
CA PHE A 3 8.88 0.72 3.14
C PHE A 3 10.26 1.41 3.11
N GLU A 4 10.35 2.53 2.39
CA GLU A 4 11.57 3.32 2.17
C GLU A 4 11.36 4.73 2.77
N PRO A 5 11.61 4.94 4.08
CA PRO A 5 11.26 6.19 4.78
C PRO A 5 11.94 7.42 4.17
N ASN A 6 13.24 7.33 3.85
CA ASN A 6 14.01 8.43 3.24
C ASN A 6 13.48 8.88 1.87
N ARG A 7 12.71 8.01 1.19
CA ARG A 7 12.10 8.31 -0.11
C ARG A 7 10.62 8.63 0.01
N HIS A 8 10.04 8.44 1.19
CA HIS A 8 8.60 8.47 1.45
C HIS A 8 7.84 7.58 0.47
N GLN A 9 8.25 6.31 0.37
CA GLN A 9 7.71 5.36 -0.59
C GLN A 9 7.43 4.01 0.06
N LEU A 10 6.36 3.36 -0.40
CA LEU A 10 6.09 1.95 -0.15
C LEU A 10 6.14 1.21 -1.49
N ALA A 11 7.04 0.25 -1.60
CA ALA A 11 7.20 -0.60 -2.75
C ALA A 11 6.63 -2.01 -2.50
N PHE A 12 6.01 -2.60 -3.51
CA PHE A 12 5.49 -3.96 -3.48
C PHE A 12 5.45 -4.55 -4.88
N VAL A 13 5.28 -5.87 -4.95
CA VAL A 13 5.25 -6.60 -6.22
C VAL A 13 3.86 -7.16 -6.42
N LEU A 14 3.27 -6.86 -7.57
CA LEU A 14 2.03 -7.48 -8.06
C LEU A 14 2.34 -8.29 -9.32
N PRO A 15 1.63 -9.41 -9.55
CA PRO A 15 1.75 -10.14 -10.81
C PRO A 15 1.20 -9.29 -11.96
N GLU A 16 1.77 -9.38 -13.16
CA GLU A 16 1.32 -8.61 -14.35
C GLU A 16 -0.16 -8.82 -14.70
N SER A 17 -0.77 -9.90 -14.20
CA SER A 17 -2.19 -10.22 -14.38
C SER A 17 -3.13 -9.50 -13.42
N PHE A 18 -2.63 -8.69 -12.47
CA PHE A 18 -3.51 -7.97 -11.54
C PHE A 18 -4.42 -7.01 -12.30
N ARG A 19 -5.68 -6.92 -11.88
CA ARG A 19 -6.71 -6.09 -12.53
C ARG A 19 -7.20 -4.95 -11.66
N LYS A 20 -7.14 -5.12 -10.35
CA LYS A 20 -7.44 -4.09 -9.37
C LYS A 20 -6.53 -4.30 -8.18
N ALA A 21 -5.98 -3.22 -7.66
CA ALA A 21 -5.26 -3.23 -6.40
C ALA A 21 -5.48 -1.92 -5.65
N GLU A 22 -5.48 -2.00 -4.34
CA GLU A 22 -5.62 -0.88 -3.43
C GLU A 22 -4.62 -1.04 -2.28
N VAL A 23 -4.02 0.08 -1.88
CA VAL A 23 -3.22 0.17 -0.66
C VAL A 23 -3.98 1.04 0.33
N ILE A 24 -4.29 0.48 1.49
CA ILE A 24 -5.02 1.14 2.56
C ILE A 24 -4.05 1.37 3.72
N PHE A 25 -3.92 2.62 4.15
CA PHE A 25 -3.13 3.02 5.30
C PHE A 25 -4.06 3.40 6.43
N GLN A 26 -3.99 2.70 7.55
CA GLN A 26 -4.79 2.96 8.75
C GLN A 26 -3.87 3.40 9.87
N LYS A 27 -4.05 4.61 10.40
CA LYS A 27 -3.21 5.09 11.48
C LYS A 27 -3.53 4.32 12.77
N ARG A 28 -2.50 3.74 13.40
CA ARG A 28 -2.67 3.09 14.70
C ARG A 28 -2.98 4.17 15.74
N PHE A 29 -3.93 3.87 16.62
CA PHE A 29 -4.37 4.75 17.72
C PHE A 29 -5.08 6.04 17.29
N ASP A 30 -5.42 6.17 16.01
CA ASP A 30 -6.27 7.23 15.46
C ASP A 30 -7.08 6.66 14.28
N ASP A 31 -8.23 6.07 14.60
CA ASP A 31 -9.14 5.40 13.66
C ASP A 31 -9.78 6.34 12.63
N LYS A 32 -9.61 7.65 12.79
CA LYS A 32 -10.12 8.67 11.86
C LYS A 32 -9.17 8.94 10.71
N GLN A 33 -7.92 8.48 10.79
CA GLN A 33 -6.92 8.67 9.74
C GLN A 33 -6.76 7.39 8.93
N GLU A 34 -7.46 7.34 7.81
CA GLU A 34 -7.37 6.29 6.81
C GLU A 34 -7.08 6.91 5.44
N VAL A 35 -6.15 6.32 4.69
CA VAL A 35 -5.81 6.77 3.33
C VAL A 35 -5.84 5.60 2.37
N HIS A 36 -6.59 5.76 1.28
CA HIS A 36 -6.77 4.79 0.22
C HIS A 36 -6.05 5.22 -1.04
N LEU A 37 -5.19 4.36 -1.58
CA LEU A 37 -4.50 4.58 -2.83
C LEU A 37 -4.83 3.45 -3.81
N VAL A 38 -5.56 3.77 -4.86
CA VAL A 38 -5.81 2.85 -5.97
C VAL A 38 -4.53 2.70 -6.80
N VAL A 39 -4.19 1.47 -7.14
CA VAL A 39 -3.03 1.13 -7.96
C VAL A 39 -3.54 0.66 -9.31
N GLU A 40 -3.33 1.50 -10.32
CA GLU A 40 -3.77 1.20 -11.68
C GLU A 40 -2.92 0.07 -12.30
N PRO A 41 -3.57 -0.94 -12.93
CA PRO A 41 -2.89 -1.98 -13.68
C PRO A 41 -1.86 -1.42 -14.65
N ASN A 42 -0.62 -1.88 -14.50
CA ASN A 42 0.45 -1.57 -15.41
C ASN A 42 1.34 -2.79 -15.58
N ARG A 43 2.07 -2.87 -16.70
CA ARG A 43 2.97 -4.00 -17.01
C ARG A 43 4.24 -4.02 -16.16
N CYS A 44 4.34 -3.20 -15.11
CA CYS A 44 5.47 -3.23 -14.20
C CYS A 44 5.10 -4.10 -12.99
N PRO A 45 5.83 -5.19 -12.70
CA PRO A 45 5.55 -5.97 -11.49
C PRO A 45 5.78 -5.15 -10.21
N ARG A 46 6.81 -4.28 -10.20
CA ARG A 46 7.15 -3.44 -9.04
C ARG A 46 6.29 -2.17 -9.04
N GLN A 47 5.36 -2.12 -8.09
CA GLN A 47 4.55 -0.95 -7.79
C GLN A 47 5.20 -0.11 -6.70
N VAL A 48 4.97 1.21 -6.78
CA VAL A 48 5.42 2.17 -5.77
C VAL A 48 4.32 3.17 -5.51
N VAL A 49 3.97 3.35 -4.25
CA VAL A 49 3.06 4.44 -3.82
C VAL A 49 3.82 5.42 -2.94
N SER A 50 3.45 6.70 -3.02
CA SER A 50 4.00 7.76 -2.17
C SER A 50 3.38 7.68 -0.78
N THR A 51 4.17 7.88 0.27
CA THR A 51 3.71 8.00 1.66
C THR A 51 3.84 9.44 2.20
N ARG A 52 4.14 10.42 1.33
CA ARG A 52 4.36 11.82 1.75
C ARG A 52 3.15 12.51 2.38
N HIS A 53 1.95 12.02 2.10
CA HIS A 53 0.70 12.56 2.62
C HIS A 53 0.33 11.96 3.99
N LEU A 54 1.04 10.93 4.45
CA LEU A 54 0.82 10.35 5.76
C LEU A 54 1.43 11.25 6.83
N SER A 55 0.68 11.50 7.89
CA SER A 55 1.21 12.12 9.10
C SER A 55 2.16 11.16 9.83
N SER A 56 3.06 11.69 10.64
CA SER A 56 3.98 10.86 11.43
C SER A 56 3.20 9.95 12.41
N GLY A 57 3.75 8.77 12.67
CA GLY A 57 3.17 7.76 13.53
C GLY A 57 3.26 6.34 12.97
N LEU A 58 2.68 5.40 13.72
CA LEU A 58 2.59 4.00 13.32
C LEU A 58 1.35 3.79 12.44
N TRP A 59 1.54 3.20 11.28
CA TRP A 59 0.49 2.91 10.31
C TRP A 59 0.41 1.41 10.04
N HIS A 60 -0.80 0.89 10.03
CA HIS A 60 -1.11 -0.43 9.50
C HIS A 60 -1.40 -0.31 8.01
N VAL A 61 -0.65 -1.04 7.19
CA VAL A 61 -0.81 -0.99 5.74
C VAL A 61 -1.37 -2.30 5.24
N ILE A 62 -2.45 -2.23 4.49
CA ILE A 62 -3.11 -3.36 3.85
C ILE A 62 -2.95 -3.18 2.34
N LEU A 63 -2.37 -4.17 1.67
CA LEU A 63 -2.37 -4.30 0.23
C LEU A 63 -3.43 -5.34 -0.14
N ASP A 64 -4.43 -4.90 -0.90
CA ASP A 64 -5.55 -5.71 -1.37
C ASP A 64 -5.51 -5.76 -2.90
N TRP A 65 -5.60 -6.96 -3.51
CA TRP A 65 -5.63 -7.05 -4.98
C TRP A 65 -6.40 -8.25 -5.52
N TRP A 66 -6.84 -8.10 -6.77
CA TRP A 66 -7.59 -9.11 -7.52
C TRP A 66 -6.98 -9.31 -8.91
N ASP A 67 -6.83 -10.58 -9.31
CA ASP A 67 -6.19 -10.98 -10.59
C ASP A 67 -7.19 -11.35 -11.70
N GLY A 68 -8.49 -11.20 -11.47
CA GLY A 68 -9.52 -11.71 -12.38
C GLY A 68 -10.19 -13.01 -11.92
N LYS A 69 -9.54 -13.74 -11.01
CA LYS A 69 -9.96 -15.08 -10.56
C LYS A 69 -10.06 -15.17 -9.05
N ARG A 70 -9.07 -14.60 -8.35
CA ARG A 70 -8.93 -14.68 -6.90
C ARG A 70 -8.58 -13.32 -6.34
N HIS A 71 -8.97 -13.17 -5.09
CA HIS A 71 -8.69 -12.02 -4.26
C HIS A 71 -7.58 -12.41 -3.28
N TYR A 72 -6.66 -11.48 -3.07
CA TYR A 72 -5.48 -11.66 -2.24
C TYR A 72 -5.27 -10.42 -1.39
N TRP A 73 -4.63 -10.61 -0.25
CA TRP A 73 -4.30 -9.52 0.64
C TRP A 73 -2.97 -9.79 1.36
N ALA A 74 -2.29 -8.72 1.73
CA ALA A 74 -1.10 -8.76 2.56
C ALA A 74 -1.06 -7.52 3.43
N GLU A 75 -0.55 -7.63 4.65
CA GLU A 75 -0.49 -6.52 5.60
C GLU A 75 0.91 -6.32 6.19
N LYS A 76 1.21 -5.09 6.63
CA LYS A 76 2.44 -4.75 7.34
C LYS A 76 2.29 -3.42 8.08
N ASP A 77 2.87 -3.35 9.27
CA ASP A 77 3.01 -2.07 9.98
C ASP A 77 4.27 -1.30 9.52
N ILE A 78 4.15 0.02 9.39
CA ILE A 78 5.25 0.95 9.06
C ILE A 78 5.25 2.13 10.05
N LEU A 79 6.43 2.63 10.38
CA LEU A 79 6.60 3.85 11.17
C LEU A 79 6.97 5.00 10.23
N VAL A 80 6.16 6.05 10.19
CA VAL A 80 6.43 7.27 9.44
C VAL A 80 6.94 8.32 10.42
N ASP A 81 8.10 8.90 10.16
CA ASP A 81 8.73 9.94 10.99
C ASP A 81 8.41 11.35 10.49
#